data_AF-A0A382EFR2-F1
#
_entry.id   AF-A0A382EFR2-F1
#
_cell.length_a   1.000
_cell.length_b   1.000
_cell.length_c   1.000
_cell.angle_alpha   90.00
_cell.angle_beta   90.00
_cell.angle_gamma   90.00
#
_symmetry.space_group_name_H-M   'P 1'
#
loop_
_entity.id
_entity.type
_entity.pdbx_description
1 polymer ?
#
loop_
_entity_poly.entity_id
_entity_poly.type
_entity_poly.pdbx_seq_one_letter_code
_entity_poly.pdbx_strand_id
1 'polypeptide(L)' 'GEYGYCKTCGIEITLQRLEARPTADQCIDCKTISEKKEI' A
#
# COMPACT_ATOMS: atom_id res chain seq x y z
N GLY A 1 0.44 7.92 -12.93
CA GLY A 1 0.47 7.21 -11.64
C GLY A 1 -0.34 5.95 -11.82
N GLU A 2 0.30 4.79 -11.76
CA GLU A 2 -0.34 3.51 -12.04
C GLU A 2 -1.26 3.11 -10.87
N TYR A 3 -2.55 2.98 -11.16
CA TYR A 3 -3.53 2.52 -10.19
C TYR A 3 -3.20 1.08 -9.78
N GLY A 4 -3.14 0.82 -8.47
CA GLY A 4 -2.82 -0.51 -7.94
C GLY A 4 -1.35 -0.81 -7.76
N TYR A 5 -0.46 0.20 -7.78
CA TYR A 5 0.96 0.02 -7.48
C TYR A 5 1.39 0.87 -6.28
N CYS A 6 2.27 0.29 -5.46
CA CYS A 6 2.80 0.97 -4.29
C CYS A 6 3.74 2.11 -4.71
N LYS A 7 3.44 3.33 -4.28
CA LYS A 7 4.27 4.51 -4.56
C LYS A 7 5.64 4.49 -3.87
N THR A 8 5.84 3.61 -2.89
CA THR A 8 7.09 3.54 -2.11
C THR A 8 8.07 2.52 -2.67
N CYS A 9 7.61 1.32 -3.01
CA CYS A 9 8.47 0.24 -3.49
C CYS A 9 8.19 -0.20 -4.94
N GLY A 10 7.12 0.31 -5.58
CA GLY A 10 6.78 0.00 -6.96
C GLY A 10 6.12 -1.37 -7.19
N ILE A 11 5.79 -2.11 -6.13
CA ILE A 11 5.15 -3.42 -6.26
C ILE A 11 3.63 -3.30 -6.45
N GLU A 12 3.00 -4.35 -6.98
CA GLU A 12 1.55 -4.44 -7.07
C GLU A 12 0.87 -4.47 -5.69
N ILE A 13 -0.18 -3.67 -5.53
CA ILE A 13 -1.06 -3.67 -4.36
C ILE A 13 -2.09 -4.77 -4.56
N THR A 14 -2.22 -5.65 -3.58
CA THR A 14 -3.18 -6.76 -3.64
C THR A 14 -4.61 -6.24 -3.87
N LEU A 15 -5.35 -6.91 -4.77
CA LEU A 15 -6.70 -6.50 -5.14
C LEU A 15 -7.63 -6.39 -3.93
N GLN A 16 -7.56 -7.36 -3.01
CA GLN A 16 -8.33 -7.34 -1.75
C GLN A 16 -8.12 -6.05 -0.93
N ARG A 17 -6.93 -5.46 -0.97
CA ARG A 17 -6.63 -4.20 -0.29
C ARG A 17 -7.23 -3.01 -1.03
N LEU A 18 -7.24 -3.03 -2.36
CA LEU A 18 -7.92 -2.01 -3.18
C LEU A 18 -9.44 -2.14 -3.09
N GLU A 19 -9.99 -3.35 -2.95
CA GLU A 19 -11.43 -3.55 -2.71
C GLU A 19 -11.84 -3.01 -1.34
N ALA A 20 -11.03 -3.25 -0.30
CA ALA A 20 -11.28 -2.68 1.02
C ALA A 20 -11.06 -1.16 1.06
N ARG A 21 -10.04 -0.66 0.34
CA ARG A 21 -9.65 0.75 0.29
C ARG A 21 -9.12 1.10 -1.11
N PRO A 22 -9.97 1.56 -2.04
CA PRO A 22 -9.58 1.81 -3.43
C PRO A 22 -8.66 3.02 -3.62
N THR A 23 -8.44 3.79 -2.55
CA THR A 23 -7.50 4.91 -2.47
C THR A 23 -6.16 4.52 -1.84
N ALA A 24 -5.90 3.24 -1.60
CA ALA A 24 -4.63 2.79 -1.05
C ALA A 24 -3.48 3.01 -2.04
N ASP A 25 -2.55 3.90 -1.69
CA ASP A 25 -1.35 4.23 -2.48
C ASP A 25 -0.10 3.40 -2.09
N GLN A 26 -0.19 2.60 -1.04
CA GLN A 26 0.91 1.82 -0.48
C GLN A 26 0.52 0.36 -0.28
N CYS A 27 1.47 -0.55 -0.53
CA CYS A 27 1.32 -1.97 -0.22
C CYS A 27 1.18 -2.18 1.29
N ILE A 28 0.79 -3.40 1.67
CA ILE A 28 0.65 -3.82 3.07
C ILE A 28 1.96 -3.62 3.82
N ASP A 29 3.09 -4.04 3.26
CA ASP A 29 4.38 -3.98 3.95
C ASP A 29 4.83 -2.55 4.23
N CYS A 30 4.81 -1.67 3.22
CA CYS A 30 5.16 -0.27 3.40
C CYS A 30 4.23 0.42 4.40
N LYS A 31 2.92 0.10 4.37
CA LYS A 31 1.98 0.65 5.34
C LYS A 31 2.29 0.14 6.74
N THR A 32 2.53 -1.16 6.92
CA THR A 32 2.89 -1.73 8.22
C THR A 32 4.19 -1.13 8.76
N ILE A 33 5.18 -0.86 7.91
CA ILE A 33 6.42 -0.16 8.30
C ILE A 33 6.12 1.28 8.72
N SER A 34 5.27 2.00 7.98
CA SER A 34 4.85 3.35 8.34
C SER A 34 4.15 3.40 9.70
N GLU A 35 3.29 2.43 10.03
CA GLU A 35 2.62 2.37 11.33
C GLU A 35 3.58 1.91 12.46
N LYS A 36 4.54 1.02 12.17
CA LYS A 36 5.50 0.50 13.16
C LYS A 36 6.58 1.50 13.59
N LYS A 37 6.63 2.69 13.00
CA LYS A 37 7.67 3.69 13.31
C LYS A 37 7.38 4.52 14.57
N GLU A 38 6.32 4.19 15.32
CA GLU A 38 5.90 4.85 16.57
C GLU A 38 6.39 4.15 17.85
N ILE A 39 7.47 3.37 17.77
CA ILE A 39 8.14 2.77 18.95
C ILE A 39 9.60 3.17 19.00
#